data_AF-A0A6M1SVI4-F1
#
_entry.id   AF-A0A6M1SVI4-F1
#
_cell.length_a   1.000
_cell.length_b   1.000
_cell.length_c   1.000
_cell.angle_alpha   90.00
_cell.angle_beta   90.00
_cell.angle_gamma   90.00
#
_symmetry.space_group_name_H-M   'P 1'
#
loop_
_entity.id
_entity.type
_entity.pdbx_description
1 polymer ?
#
loop_
_entity_poly.entity_id
_entity_poly.type
_entity_poly.pdbx_seq_one_letter_code
_entity_poly.pdbx_strand_id
1 'polypeptide(L)'
;MKYQIHYLFIGILLLSLSGCTDTGLSPDTPESELDAIITEGLEAWRKPGVIQQGAACANCHAPDALDLAYFDFDDKTLERRAEPHVGEFSFQLTGSDFKKIEKMVDALRIKYDIEPRDHMNFRPLQPGREVLPGNTAAERDYAFGQQLVDMGFIFATEPVLSLEDAIAHRDAWLGLNPRTLKIGIPFNRWSEDPHHGEMHATMADWLPDLPRLPREGRAADWYALQDNYLQNPSDENFWAMYDNENRYTTAIFDGSSERFFHKKYRSVLMAQHMFRKELMAQDEFPNRPTLAWYPTRDEDIDNPIWDIGLIAHGLRGGPDDPTDFEMPPEVLLRSKPSGSIDEQMNDIRVPWFYTGWLFDQGLQHSKGGDATTQARYFTLHMHIDDGYPIHNAFAITRKLVVENFDSEIHDTDKPLNANYENFSNRAFREEPENEQAKAIYRLLTENSFRMMALFIQDEIITKGVPGGTEENQERVANWLEMLNDFESFTENVQGEHHLYNLELIYNVKLAIQTGS
;
A
#
# COMPACT_ATOMS: atom_id res chain seq x y z
N MET A 1 -65.19 -54.69 43.01
CA MET A 1 -64.38 -53.46 42.83
C MET A 1 -63.45 -53.68 41.65
N LYS A 2 -63.77 -53.15 40.47
CA LYS A 2 -62.92 -53.18 39.27
C LYS A 2 -62.70 -51.72 38.85
N TYR A 3 -61.44 -51.30 38.80
CA TYR A 3 -61.01 -49.96 38.42
C TYR A 3 -61.16 -49.77 36.91
N GLN A 4 -61.80 -48.68 36.48
CA GLN A 4 -61.79 -48.17 35.12
C GLN A 4 -60.56 -47.26 34.94
N ILE A 5 -59.66 -47.65 34.03
CA ILE A 5 -58.51 -46.86 33.58
C ILE A 5 -59.01 -45.89 32.50
N HIS A 6 -58.80 -44.58 32.70
CA HIS A 6 -58.99 -43.55 31.68
C HIS A 6 -57.80 -43.57 30.71
N TYR A 7 -58.08 -43.66 29.41
CA TYR A 7 -57.09 -43.48 28.35
C TYR A 7 -56.82 -41.99 28.16
N LEU A 8 -55.57 -41.58 28.43
CA LEU A 8 -55.02 -40.27 28.10
C LEU A 8 -54.64 -40.27 26.60
N PHE A 9 -55.36 -39.50 25.79
CA PHE A 9 -55.01 -39.24 24.39
C PHE A 9 -53.85 -38.23 24.35
N ILE A 10 -52.63 -38.70 24.08
CA ILE A 10 -51.50 -37.84 23.71
C ILE A 10 -51.59 -37.59 22.21
N GLY A 11 -52.07 -36.42 21.83
CA GLY A 11 -51.96 -35.90 20.46
C GLY A 11 -50.51 -35.50 20.21
N ILE A 12 -49.76 -36.39 19.55
CA ILE A 12 -48.44 -36.07 19.00
C ILE A 12 -48.65 -35.08 17.86
N LEU A 13 -48.31 -33.81 18.12
CA LEU A 13 -48.16 -32.77 17.11
C LEU A 13 -46.95 -33.16 16.25
N LEU A 14 -47.20 -33.69 15.05
CA LEU A 14 -46.20 -33.81 13.99
C LEU A 14 -45.86 -32.40 13.50
N LEU A 15 -44.96 -31.73 14.21
CA LEU A 15 -44.18 -30.61 13.66
C LEU A 15 -43.37 -31.20 12.51
N SER A 16 -43.74 -30.81 11.28
CA SER A 16 -42.94 -31.03 10.10
C SER A 16 -41.57 -30.39 10.32
N LEU A 17 -40.58 -31.22 10.66
CA LEU A 17 -39.16 -30.95 10.49
C LEU A 17 -38.90 -30.87 8.98
N SER A 18 -39.39 -29.80 8.35
CA SER A 18 -38.85 -29.35 7.07
C SER A 18 -37.43 -28.92 7.40
N GLY A 19 -36.48 -29.83 7.21
CA GLY A 19 -35.07 -29.52 7.31
C GLY A 19 -34.81 -28.34 6.39
N CYS A 20 -34.57 -27.16 6.97
CA CYS A 20 -33.96 -26.04 6.28
C CYS A 20 -32.55 -26.49 5.91
N THR A 21 -32.43 -27.23 4.81
CA THR A 21 -31.19 -27.22 4.05
C THR A 21 -31.00 -25.78 3.63
N ASP A 22 -30.00 -25.12 4.21
CA ASP A 22 -29.58 -23.77 3.82
C ASP A 22 -29.15 -23.86 2.35
N THR A 23 -30.09 -23.60 1.44
CA THR A 23 -29.79 -23.55 0.01
C THR A 23 -29.04 -22.26 -0.20
N GLY A 24 -27.79 -22.35 -0.67
CA GLY A 24 -27.00 -21.18 -1.03
C GLY A 24 -27.76 -20.22 -1.96
N LEU A 25 -27.40 -18.94 -1.92
CA LEU A 25 -28.04 -17.92 -2.74
C LEU A 25 -27.86 -18.23 -4.24
N SER A 26 -28.91 -17.99 -5.03
CA SER A 26 -28.85 -18.16 -6.49
C SER A 26 -28.21 -16.94 -7.14
N PRO A 27 -27.42 -17.08 -8.22
CA PRO A 27 -26.98 -15.93 -9.03
C PRO A 27 -28.15 -15.08 -9.57
N ASP A 28 -29.35 -15.69 -9.72
CA ASP A 28 -30.57 -15.01 -10.18
C ASP A 28 -31.39 -14.36 -9.03
N THR A 29 -30.83 -14.27 -7.82
CA THR A 29 -31.52 -13.66 -6.67
C THR A 29 -31.84 -12.19 -6.96
N PRO A 30 -33.09 -11.73 -6.80
CA PRO A 30 -33.46 -10.34 -7.09
C PRO A 30 -32.65 -9.32 -6.27
N GLU A 31 -32.28 -8.20 -6.88
CA GLU A 31 -31.48 -7.15 -6.22
C GLU A 31 -32.10 -6.67 -4.89
N SER A 32 -33.43 -6.52 -4.83
CA SER A 32 -34.11 -6.14 -3.59
C SER A 32 -33.99 -7.17 -2.46
N GLU A 33 -33.85 -8.46 -2.82
CA GLU A 33 -33.61 -9.54 -1.85
C GLU A 33 -32.14 -9.54 -1.39
N LEU A 34 -31.20 -9.34 -2.31
CA LEU A 34 -29.79 -9.13 -1.99
C LEU A 34 -29.60 -7.95 -1.03
N ASP A 35 -30.26 -6.82 -1.30
CA ASP A 35 -30.22 -5.63 -0.43
C ASP A 35 -30.76 -5.88 0.97
N ALA A 36 -31.82 -6.69 1.10
CA ALA A 36 -32.36 -7.08 2.40
C ALA A 36 -31.36 -7.96 3.18
N ILE A 37 -30.73 -8.93 2.50
CA ILE A 37 -29.69 -9.79 3.08
C ILE A 37 -28.48 -8.98 3.53
N ILE A 38 -28.02 -8.05 2.68
CA ILE A 38 -26.90 -7.15 2.99
C ILE A 38 -27.25 -6.28 4.21
N THR A 39 -28.47 -5.75 4.28
CA THR A 39 -28.91 -4.93 5.42
C THR A 39 -28.90 -5.73 6.73
N GLU A 40 -29.43 -6.96 6.72
CA GLU A 40 -29.42 -7.83 7.91
C GLU A 40 -27.98 -8.22 8.32
N GLY A 41 -27.12 -8.53 7.36
CA GLY A 41 -25.71 -8.81 7.63
C GLY A 41 -24.93 -7.60 8.15
N LEU A 42 -25.24 -6.38 7.68
CA LEU A 42 -24.64 -5.15 8.16
C LEU A 42 -24.95 -4.88 9.63
N GLU A 43 -26.18 -5.19 10.07
CA GLU A 43 -26.55 -5.12 11.49
C GLU A 43 -25.68 -6.05 12.34
N ALA A 44 -25.46 -7.27 11.88
CA ALA A 44 -24.59 -8.24 12.55
C ALA A 44 -23.10 -7.81 12.51
N TRP A 45 -22.64 -7.31 11.36
CA TRP A 45 -21.26 -6.88 11.12
C TRP A 45 -20.82 -5.69 12.01
N ARG A 46 -21.77 -4.81 12.33
CA ARG A 46 -21.56 -3.60 13.16
C ARG A 46 -21.90 -3.81 14.63
N LYS A 47 -22.41 -5.00 14.98
CA LYS A 47 -22.72 -5.35 16.35
C LYS A 47 -21.42 -5.41 17.18
N PRO A 48 -21.36 -4.75 18.34
CA PRO A 48 -20.23 -4.88 19.25
C PRO A 48 -19.94 -6.35 19.58
N GLY A 49 -18.69 -6.78 19.33
CA GLY A 49 -18.25 -8.14 19.60
C GLY A 49 -17.95 -8.40 21.08
N VAL A 50 -17.35 -9.56 21.37
CA VAL A 50 -16.98 -9.97 22.74
C VAL A 50 -15.50 -9.75 23.07
N ILE A 51 -14.70 -9.26 22.11
CA ILE A 51 -13.27 -8.97 22.30
C ILE A 51 -12.97 -7.48 22.14
N GLN A 52 -11.76 -7.09 22.56
CA GLN A 52 -11.18 -5.77 22.28
C GLN A 52 -12.12 -4.60 22.63
N GLN A 53 -12.72 -4.67 23.83
CA GLN A 53 -13.67 -3.67 24.35
C GLN A 53 -14.94 -3.50 23.51
N GLY A 54 -15.42 -4.58 22.88
CA GLY A 54 -16.66 -4.56 22.10
C GLY A 54 -16.46 -4.18 20.64
N ALA A 55 -15.28 -4.49 20.08
CA ALA A 55 -15.00 -4.23 18.67
C ALA A 55 -15.97 -5.00 17.76
N ALA A 56 -16.58 -4.28 16.82
CA ALA A 56 -17.32 -4.84 15.71
C ALA A 56 -16.38 -5.13 14.53
N CYS A 57 -16.81 -5.98 13.60
CA CYS A 57 -16.01 -6.31 12.41
C CYS A 57 -15.66 -5.07 11.58
N ALA A 58 -16.60 -4.13 11.45
CA ALA A 58 -16.42 -2.84 10.77
C ALA A 58 -15.34 -1.92 11.40
N ASN A 59 -14.80 -2.25 12.58
CA ASN A 59 -13.74 -1.48 13.23
C ASN A 59 -12.32 -1.88 12.79
N CYS A 60 -12.17 -2.98 12.05
CA CYS A 60 -10.91 -3.42 11.43
C CYS A 60 -11.03 -3.63 9.91
N HIS A 61 -12.22 -3.93 9.41
CA HIS A 61 -12.48 -4.30 8.03
C HIS A 61 -13.21 -3.21 7.23
N ALA A 62 -13.58 -3.53 5.99
CA ALA A 62 -14.51 -2.71 5.20
C ALA A 62 -15.83 -2.44 5.96
N PRO A 63 -16.50 -1.30 5.70
CA PRO A 63 -17.78 -0.97 6.33
C PRO A 63 -18.89 -2.03 6.14
N ASP A 64 -18.78 -2.87 5.10
CA ASP A 64 -19.77 -3.83 4.63
C ASP A 64 -19.19 -5.23 4.32
N ALA A 65 -18.00 -5.57 4.83
CA ALA A 65 -17.32 -6.84 4.51
C ALA A 65 -16.99 -7.06 3.02
N LEU A 66 -16.90 -6.00 2.21
CA LEU A 66 -16.49 -6.11 0.80
C LEU A 66 -15.13 -6.79 0.64
N ASP A 67 -14.20 -6.64 1.60
CA ASP A 67 -12.98 -7.44 1.62
C ASP A 67 -13.27 -8.94 1.66
N LEU A 68 -14.11 -9.40 2.57
CA LEU A 68 -14.42 -10.83 2.66
C LEU A 68 -15.11 -11.35 1.40
N ALA A 69 -15.88 -10.52 0.71
CA ALA A 69 -16.45 -10.86 -0.59
C ALA A 69 -15.40 -10.92 -1.71
N TYR A 70 -14.43 -10.01 -1.69
CA TYR A 70 -13.37 -9.87 -2.70
C TYR A 70 -12.35 -11.02 -2.66
N PHE A 71 -12.12 -11.61 -1.49
CA PHE A 71 -11.17 -12.70 -1.28
C PHE A 71 -11.88 -14.04 -1.06
N ASP A 72 -11.26 -15.12 -1.56
CA ASP A 72 -11.79 -16.49 -1.51
C ASP A 72 -11.46 -17.15 -0.16
N PHE A 73 -12.08 -16.67 0.92
CA PHE A 73 -12.07 -17.35 2.21
C PHE A 73 -13.19 -18.39 2.25
N ASP A 74 -12.85 -19.64 2.58
CA ASP A 74 -13.87 -20.68 2.79
C ASP A 74 -14.65 -20.46 4.09
N ASP A 75 -15.86 -21.00 4.15
CA ASP A 75 -16.77 -20.83 5.29
C ASP A 75 -16.14 -21.25 6.61
N LYS A 76 -15.32 -22.32 6.61
CA LYS A 76 -14.64 -22.81 7.81
C LYS A 76 -13.59 -21.83 8.31
N THR A 77 -12.90 -21.16 7.40
CA THR A 77 -11.91 -20.13 7.70
C THR A 77 -12.61 -18.90 8.24
N LEU A 78 -13.69 -18.45 7.60
CA LEU A 78 -14.52 -17.36 8.11
C LEU A 78 -15.09 -17.68 9.50
N GLU A 79 -15.61 -18.90 9.69
CA GLU A 79 -16.18 -19.37 10.96
C GLU A 79 -15.14 -19.33 12.08
N ARG A 80 -14.00 -20.01 11.88
CA ARG A 80 -12.92 -20.07 12.86
C ARG A 80 -12.38 -18.69 13.23
N ARG A 81 -12.28 -17.79 12.25
CA ARG A 81 -11.76 -16.43 12.49
C ARG A 81 -12.78 -15.51 13.12
N ALA A 82 -14.08 -15.68 12.83
CA ALA A 82 -15.15 -14.92 13.44
C ALA A 82 -15.48 -15.39 14.87
N GLU A 83 -15.25 -16.67 15.19
CA GLU A 83 -15.61 -17.28 16.49
C GLU A 83 -15.20 -16.48 17.73
N PRO A 84 -13.94 -16.02 17.83
CA PRO A 84 -13.54 -15.20 18.96
C PRO A 84 -14.30 -13.88 19.07
N HIS A 85 -14.84 -13.35 17.97
CA HIS A 85 -15.42 -12.01 17.89
C HIS A 85 -16.93 -11.99 18.20
N VAL A 86 -17.70 -12.94 17.65
CA VAL A 86 -19.16 -12.99 17.80
C VAL A 86 -19.63 -13.82 19.01
N GLY A 87 -18.72 -14.58 19.64
CA GLY A 87 -18.94 -15.34 20.87
C GLY A 87 -19.52 -16.75 20.68
N GLU A 88 -19.23 -17.67 21.61
CA GLU A 88 -19.49 -19.13 21.51
C GLU A 88 -20.95 -19.53 21.16
N PHE A 89 -21.95 -18.71 21.49
CA PHE A 89 -23.37 -19.03 21.26
C PHE A 89 -23.89 -18.70 19.85
N SER A 90 -23.01 -18.25 18.93
CA SER A 90 -23.40 -17.71 17.62
C SER A 90 -23.08 -18.60 16.41
N PHE A 91 -22.80 -19.90 16.59
CA PHE A 91 -22.38 -20.76 15.46
C PHE A 91 -23.35 -21.85 15.03
N GLN A 92 -24.23 -22.30 15.93
CA GLN A 92 -25.02 -23.52 15.69
C GLN A 92 -26.48 -23.28 15.25
N LEU A 93 -26.89 -22.02 15.07
CA LEU A 93 -28.28 -21.67 14.75
C LEU A 93 -28.39 -20.96 13.41
N THR A 94 -29.29 -21.45 12.56
CA THR A 94 -29.77 -20.73 11.37
C THR A 94 -30.38 -19.40 11.81
N GLY A 95 -29.66 -18.29 11.60
CA GLY A 95 -30.03 -16.96 12.10
C GLY A 95 -29.07 -16.38 13.14
N SER A 96 -27.94 -17.04 13.40
CA SER A 96 -26.86 -16.43 14.16
C SER A 96 -26.21 -15.26 13.41
N ASP A 97 -25.54 -14.37 14.15
CA ASP A 97 -24.86 -13.21 13.57
C ASP A 97 -23.80 -13.64 12.54
N PHE A 98 -23.08 -14.74 12.79
CA PHE A 98 -22.14 -15.29 11.81
C PHE A 98 -22.82 -15.68 10.49
N LYS A 99 -23.95 -16.41 10.55
CA LYS A 99 -24.68 -16.80 9.34
C LYS A 99 -25.27 -15.61 8.57
N LYS A 100 -25.58 -14.51 9.26
CA LYS A 100 -25.99 -13.26 8.60
C LYS A 100 -24.82 -12.60 7.86
N ILE A 101 -23.62 -12.60 8.47
CA ILE A 101 -22.40 -12.08 7.84
C ILE A 101 -22.01 -12.93 6.63
N GLU A 102 -22.00 -14.25 6.75
CA GLU A 102 -21.72 -15.18 5.65
C GLU A 102 -22.66 -14.95 4.46
N LYS A 103 -23.97 -14.85 4.72
CA LYS A 103 -24.96 -14.55 3.66
C LYS A 103 -24.78 -13.17 3.04
N MET A 104 -24.37 -12.18 3.81
CA MET A 104 -24.03 -10.85 3.27
C MET A 104 -22.82 -10.93 2.34
N VAL A 105 -21.78 -11.70 2.70
CA VAL A 105 -20.61 -11.91 1.83
C VAL A 105 -21.02 -12.53 0.49
N ASP A 106 -21.85 -13.57 0.50
CA ASP A 106 -22.37 -14.18 -0.73
C ASP A 106 -23.28 -13.23 -1.53
N ALA A 107 -24.12 -12.45 -0.84
CA ALA A 107 -24.98 -11.46 -1.49
C ALA A 107 -24.17 -10.35 -2.17
N LEU A 108 -23.06 -9.91 -1.56
CA LEU A 108 -22.14 -8.94 -2.17
C LEU A 108 -21.46 -9.52 -3.41
N ARG A 109 -21.04 -10.79 -3.36
CA ARG A 109 -20.46 -11.48 -4.52
C ARG A 109 -21.44 -11.52 -5.69
N ILE A 110 -22.70 -11.86 -5.44
CA ILE A 110 -23.74 -11.86 -6.48
C ILE A 110 -24.03 -10.44 -6.97
N LYS A 111 -24.24 -9.48 -6.04
CA LYS A 111 -24.62 -8.10 -6.37
C LYS A 111 -23.60 -7.38 -7.24
N TYR A 112 -22.31 -7.60 -6.98
CA TYR A 112 -21.21 -6.93 -7.69
C TYR A 112 -20.49 -7.84 -8.69
N ASP A 113 -21.03 -9.02 -8.99
CA ASP A 113 -20.42 -10.02 -9.89
C ASP A 113 -18.94 -10.31 -9.56
N ILE A 114 -18.67 -10.53 -8.27
CA ILE A 114 -17.31 -10.72 -7.76
C ILE A 114 -16.90 -12.17 -7.96
N GLU A 115 -15.85 -12.39 -8.74
CA GLU A 115 -15.05 -13.61 -8.70
C GLU A 115 -14.00 -13.50 -7.58
N PRO A 116 -14.15 -14.23 -6.45
CA PRO A 116 -13.26 -14.09 -5.32
C PRO A 116 -11.82 -14.44 -5.67
N ARG A 117 -10.87 -13.65 -5.14
CA ARG A 117 -9.44 -13.85 -5.38
C ARG A 117 -8.84 -14.77 -4.32
N ASP A 118 -8.02 -15.74 -4.73
CA ASP A 118 -7.30 -16.62 -3.81
C ASP A 118 -6.51 -15.80 -2.78
N HIS A 119 -6.91 -15.89 -1.51
CA HIS A 119 -6.34 -15.11 -0.42
C HIS A 119 -4.88 -15.45 -0.10
N MET A 120 -4.40 -16.62 -0.53
CA MET A 120 -3.02 -17.06 -0.29
C MET A 120 -2.04 -16.58 -1.35
N ASN A 121 -2.54 -16.29 -2.56
CA ASN A 121 -1.70 -15.94 -3.71
C ASN A 121 -1.92 -14.50 -4.20
N PHE A 122 -3.16 -13.99 -4.11
CA PHE A 122 -3.47 -12.65 -4.56
C PHE A 122 -2.97 -11.61 -3.56
N ARG A 123 -2.22 -10.62 -4.08
CA ARG A 123 -1.66 -9.51 -3.31
C ARG A 123 -2.39 -8.23 -3.74
N PRO A 124 -3.13 -7.57 -2.84
CA PRO A 124 -3.83 -6.36 -3.18
C PRO A 124 -2.87 -5.28 -3.69
N LEU A 125 -3.30 -4.56 -4.74
CA LEU A 125 -2.56 -3.45 -5.34
C LEU A 125 -1.18 -3.84 -5.92
N GLN A 126 -0.88 -5.14 -6.06
CA GLN A 126 0.35 -5.61 -6.71
C GLN A 126 0.41 -5.08 -8.15
N PRO A 127 1.44 -4.30 -8.52
CA PRO A 127 1.64 -3.84 -9.89
C PRO A 127 1.71 -5.00 -10.88
N GLY A 128 1.05 -4.84 -12.02
CA GLY A 128 0.93 -5.91 -13.01
C GLY A 128 0.18 -7.16 -12.51
N ARG A 129 -0.48 -7.08 -11.34
CA ARG A 129 -1.24 -8.13 -10.63
C ARG A 129 -0.46 -9.37 -10.21
N GLU A 130 0.84 -9.40 -10.46
CA GLU A 130 1.69 -10.56 -10.20
C GLU A 130 3.10 -10.12 -9.79
N VAL A 131 3.74 -10.91 -8.94
CA VAL A 131 5.15 -10.74 -8.58
C VAL A 131 6.01 -11.35 -9.68
N LEU A 132 7.08 -10.67 -10.07
CA LEU A 132 8.05 -11.23 -11.01
C LEU A 132 8.69 -12.51 -10.46
N PRO A 133 9.04 -13.49 -11.33
CA PRO A 133 9.60 -14.75 -10.90
C PRO A 133 10.99 -14.59 -10.30
N GLY A 134 11.35 -15.46 -9.36
CA GLY A 134 12.66 -15.50 -8.71
C GLY A 134 12.56 -15.96 -7.26
N ASN A 135 13.46 -16.86 -6.87
CA ASN A 135 13.53 -17.40 -5.51
C ASN A 135 14.14 -16.39 -4.53
N THR A 136 14.99 -15.50 -5.02
CA THR A 136 15.64 -14.45 -4.21
C THR A 136 15.19 -13.06 -4.66
N ALA A 137 15.38 -12.06 -3.81
CA ALA A 137 15.13 -10.67 -4.18
C ALA A 137 15.98 -10.22 -5.37
N ALA A 138 17.27 -10.60 -5.39
CA ALA A 138 18.18 -10.29 -6.49
C ALA A 138 17.73 -10.90 -7.84
N GLU A 139 17.22 -12.14 -7.84
CA GLU A 139 16.65 -12.75 -9.05
C GLU A 139 15.42 -11.98 -9.57
N ARG A 140 14.55 -11.56 -8.65
CA ARG A 140 13.34 -10.78 -8.98
C ARG A 140 13.67 -9.35 -9.41
N ASP A 141 14.71 -8.75 -8.82
CA ASP A 141 15.24 -7.44 -9.21
C ASP A 141 15.81 -7.48 -10.63
N TYR A 142 16.60 -8.52 -10.96
CA TYR A 142 17.06 -8.74 -12.31
C TYR A 142 15.90 -8.96 -13.30
N ALA A 143 14.90 -9.78 -12.94
CA ALA A 143 13.72 -9.98 -13.77
C ALA A 143 12.98 -8.67 -14.07
N PHE A 144 12.97 -7.73 -13.13
CA PHE A 144 12.38 -6.40 -13.34
C PHE A 144 13.19 -5.58 -14.34
N GLY A 145 14.52 -5.56 -14.19
CA GLY A 145 15.41 -4.95 -15.17
C GLY A 145 15.22 -5.53 -16.58
N GLN A 146 15.14 -6.85 -16.68
CA GLN A 146 14.91 -7.53 -17.96
C GLN A 146 13.54 -7.19 -18.57
N GLN A 147 12.48 -7.09 -17.76
CA GLN A 147 11.17 -6.63 -18.23
C GLN A 147 11.25 -5.24 -18.87
N LEU A 148 11.99 -4.30 -18.27
CA LEU A 148 12.18 -2.95 -18.83
C LEU A 148 12.92 -2.98 -20.18
N VAL A 149 13.93 -3.84 -20.31
CA VAL A 149 14.64 -4.06 -21.57
C VAL A 149 13.73 -4.68 -22.63
N ASP A 150 13.00 -5.73 -22.27
CA ASP A 150 12.13 -6.48 -23.18
C ASP A 150 10.97 -5.65 -23.72
N MET A 151 10.45 -4.72 -22.91
CA MET A 151 9.42 -3.77 -23.35
C MET A 151 9.98 -2.61 -24.19
N GLY A 152 11.29 -2.52 -24.38
CA GLY A 152 11.94 -1.43 -25.11
C GLY A 152 11.83 -0.09 -24.39
N PHE A 153 11.81 -0.09 -23.05
CA PHE A 153 11.82 1.16 -22.30
C PHE A 153 13.18 1.84 -22.50
N ILE A 154 13.22 2.93 -23.26
CA ILE A 154 14.45 3.56 -23.74
C ILE A 154 15.46 3.87 -22.61
N PHE A 155 14.97 4.17 -21.41
CA PHE A 155 15.82 4.42 -20.25
C PHE A 155 16.66 3.21 -19.82
N ALA A 156 16.19 2.00 -20.12
CA ALA A 156 16.86 0.73 -19.82
C ALA A 156 17.66 0.18 -21.03
N THR A 157 17.58 0.80 -22.21
CA THR A 157 18.20 0.27 -23.44
C THR A 157 19.16 1.23 -24.13
N GLU A 158 19.02 2.53 -23.94
CA GLU A 158 19.78 3.57 -24.64
C GLU A 158 20.44 4.53 -23.65
N PRO A 159 21.68 5.00 -23.91
CA PRO A 159 22.34 5.99 -23.07
C PRO A 159 21.82 7.41 -23.33
N VAL A 160 21.67 8.22 -22.28
CA VAL A 160 21.32 9.64 -22.39
C VAL A 160 22.58 10.46 -22.73
N LEU A 161 22.78 10.88 -23.98
CA LEU A 161 24.02 11.53 -24.43
C LEU A 161 23.84 12.98 -24.91
N SER A 162 22.63 13.52 -24.80
CA SER A 162 22.29 14.89 -25.19
C SER A 162 21.05 15.39 -24.47
N LEU A 163 20.81 16.70 -24.51
CA LEU A 163 19.56 17.30 -23.98
C LEU A 163 18.32 16.76 -24.72
N GLU A 164 18.43 16.47 -26.01
CA GLU A 164 17.35 15.84 -26.79
C GLU A 164 17.02 14.45 -26.24
N ASP A 165 18.04 13.63 -25.95
CA ASP A 165 17.85 12.32 -25.30
C ASP A 165 17.23 12.48 -23.91
N ALA A 166 17.71 13.44 -23.11
CA ALA A 166 17.19 13.68 -21.76
C ALA A 166 15.70 14.05 -21.79
N ILE A 167 15.28 14.87 -22.75
CA ILE A 167 13.86 15.21 -23.00
C ILE A 167 13.06 13.97 -23.39
N ALA A 168 13.55 13.17 -24.35
CA ALA A 168 12.87 11.95 -24.78
C ALA A 168 12.72 10.95 -23.63
N HIS A 169 13.76 10.77 -22.82
CA HIS A 169 13.76 9.90 -21.65
C HIS A 169 12.80 10.39 -20.55
N ARG A 170 12.77 11.70 -20.28
CA ARG A 170 11.79 12.32 -19.38
C ARG A 170 10.36 12.03 -19.85
N ASP A 171 10.08 12.23 -21.13
CA ASP A 171 8.74 12.00 -21.68
C ASP A 171 8.34 10.52 -21.63
N ALA A 172 9.30 9.61 -21.86
CA ALA A 172 9.09 8.17 -21.68
C ALA A 172 8.77 7.81 -20.23
N TRP A 173 9.45 8.42 -19.25
CA TRP A 173 9.12 8.26 -17.84
C TRP A 173 7.72 8.77 -17.52
N LEU A 174 7.37 9.99 -17.96
CA LEU A 174 6.05 10.59 -17.73
C LEU A 174 4.93 9.77 -18.37
N GLY A 175 5.16 9.15 -19.51
CA GLY A 175 4.22 8.23 -20.16
C GLY A 175 4.14 6.83 -19.55
N LEU A 176 5.08 6.46 -18.68
CA LEU A 176 5.12 5.14 -18.06
C LEU A 176 4.20 5.07 -16.84
N ASN A 177 3.32 4.07 -16.85
CA ASN A 177 2.48 3.77 -15.71
C ASN A 177 3.09 2.64 -14.86
N PRO A 178 3.65 2.92 -13.66
CA PRO A 178 4.31 1.88 -12.88
C PRO A 178 3.32 0.85 -12.30
N ARG A 179 2.01 1.14 -12.23
CA ARG A 179 1.00 0.17 -11.76
C ARG A 179 0.74 -0.95 -12.76
N THR A 180 1.08 -0.77 -14.04
CA THR A 180 0.93 -1.81 -15.06
C THR A 180 2.14 -2.74 -15.13
N LEU A 181 3.28 -2.35 -14.58
CA LEU A 181 4.51 -3.14 -14.61
C LEU A 181 4.46 -4.22 -13.54
N LYS A 182 4.81 -5.46 -13.88
CA LYS A 182 5.09 -6.45 -12.83
C LYS A 182 6.38 -6.04 -12.14
N ILE A 183 6.44 -6.20 -10.82
CA ILE A 183 7.61 -5.88 -10.01
C ILE A 183 8.04 -7.09 -9.20
N GLY A 184 9.31 -7.10 -8.78
CA GLY A 184 9.92 -8.17 -8.00
C GLY A 184 9.64 -8.11 -6.50
N ILE A 185 9.09 -7.00 -6.01
CA ILE A 185 8.73 -6.82 -4.60
C ILE A 185 7.34 -7.43 -4.36
N PRO A 186 7.22 -8.47 -3.52
CA PRO A 186 5.92 -9.03 -3.16
C PRO A 186 5.21 -8.14 -2.15
N PHE A 187 4.03 -7.61 -2.50
CA PHE A 187 3.22 -6.82 -1.57
C PHE A 187 2.58 -7.70 -0.51
N ASN A 188 2.34 -7.18 0.70
CA ASN A 188 1.71 -7.97 1.77
C ASN A 188 0.32 -8.49 1.36
N ARG A 189 -0.04 -9.70 1.81
CA ARG A 189 -1.37 -10.28 1.57
C ARG A 189 -2.42 -9.48 2.33
N TRP A 190 -3.68 -9.56 1.88
CA TRP A 190 -4.76 -8.86 2.58
C TRP A 190 -4.86 -9.25 4.04
N SER A 191 -4.80 -10.56 4.30
CA SER A 191 -4.79 -11.09 5.65
C SER A 191 -3.90 -12.31 5.75
N GLU A 192 -3.17 -12.41 6.86
CA GLU A 192 -2.38 -13.58 7.21
C GLU A 192 -3.09 -14.41 8.29
N ASP A 193 -2.81 -15.72 8.33
CA ASP A 193 -3.44 -16.64 9.27
C ASP A 193 -2.48 -17.77 9.67
N PRO A 194 -2.05 -17.82 10.95
CA PRO A 194 -1.18 -18.87 11.49
C PRO A 194 -1.67 -20.31 11.25
N HIS A 195 -2.96 -20.52 10.98
CA HIS A 195 -3.52 -21.83 10.66
C HIS A 195 -2.89 -22.46 9.40
N HIS A 196 -2.37 -21.64 8.49
CA HIS A 196 -1.69 -22.10 7.27
C HIS A 196 -0.18 -22.35 7.46
N GLY A 197 0.34 -22.17 8.67
CA GLY A 197 1.74 -22.43 9.02
C GLY A 197 2.43 -21.25 9.67
N GLU A 198 3.62 -21.49 10.22
CA GLU A 198 4.40 -20.48 10.97
C GLU A 198 4.72 -19.24 10.12
N MET A 199 5.01 -19.43 8.83
CA MET A 199 5.25 -18.33 7.88
C MET A 199 4.05 -17.38 7.66
N HIS A 200 2.85 -17.79 8.07
CA HIS A 200 1.62 -16.99 8.03
C HIS A 200 1.25 -16.42 9.41
N ALA A 201 2.09 -16.64 10.42
CA ALA A 201 1.98 -16.01 11.72
C ALA A 201 2.73 -14.67 11.72
N THR A 202 2.21 -13.71 10.96
CA THR A 202 2.85 -12.41 10.77
C THR A 202 1.81 -11.29 10.79
N MET A 203 2.21 -10.11 11.27
CA MET A 203 1.42 -8.87 11.19
C MET A 203 1.67 -8.11 9.87
N ALA A 204 2.52 -8.67 9.00
CA ALA A 204 2.83 -8.17 7.67
C ALA A 204 1.70 -8.50 6.67
N ASP A 205 0.50 -8.02 6.99
CA ASP A 205 -0.72 -8.09 6.17
C ASP A 205 -1.41 -6.71 6.13
N TRP A 206 -2.58 -6.58 5.49
CA TRP A 206 -3.30 -5.30 5.42
C TRP A 206 -4.15 -5.01 6.66
N LEU A 207 -4.72 -6.02 7.30
CA LEU A 207 -5.70 -5.82 8.35
C LEU A 207 -5.09 -5.32 9.66
N PRO A 208 -5.70 -4.34 10.33
CA PRO A 208 -5.23 -3.91 11.63
C PRO A 208 -5.57 -4.93 12.72
N ASP A 209 -4.61 -5.24 13.58
CA ASP A 209 -4.87 -6.07 14.76
C ASP A 209 -5.58 -5.33 15.88
N LEU A 210 -5.45 -3.99 15.93
CA LEU A 210 -6.15 -3.11 16.87
C LEU A 210 -7.29 -2.35 16.17
N PRO A 211 -8.52 -2.41 16.69
CA PRO A 211 -9.69 -1.76 16.11
C PRO A 211 -9.73 -0.26 16.38
N ARG A 212 -10.49 0.46 15.54
CA ARG A 212 -10.96 1.82 15.79
C ARG A 212 -12.41 1.82 16.24
N LEU A 213 -12.63 2.00 17.55
CA LEU A 213 -13.96 1.93 18.13
C LEU A 213 -14.71 3.26 17.96
N PRO A 214 -16.02 3.25 17.74
CA PRO A 214 -16.79 4.48 17.81
C PRO A 214 -16.69 5.09 19.22
N ARG A 215 -16.52 6.41 19.31
CA ARG A 215 -16.56 7.14 20.58
C ARG A 215 -17.92 6.95 21.25
N GLU A 216 -17.93 7.07 22.58
CA GLU A 216 -19.16 6.96 23.37
C GLU A 216 -20.24 7.92 22.84
N GLY A 217 -21.43 7.36 22.57
CA GLY A 217 -22.56 8.11 22.02
C GLY A 217 -22.45 8.52 20.54
N ARG A 218 -21.40 8.09 19.83
CA ARG A 218 -21.12 8.49 18.43
C ARG A 218 -21.21 7.34 17.42
N ALA A 219 -21.53 6.13 17.86
CA ALA A 219 -21.69 4.96 16.99
C ALA A 219 -22.71 5.19 15.86
N ALA A 220 -23.88 5.75 16.18
CA ALA A 220 -24.91 6.04 15.18
C ALA A 220 -24.42 7.03 14.11
N ASP A 221 -23.74 8.10 14.51
CA ASP A 221 -23.20 9.08 13.56
C ASP A 221 -22.09 8.48 12.69
N TRP A 222 -21.22 7.64 13.28
CA TRP A 222 -20.15 6.97 12.54
C TRP A 222 -20.73 6.03 11.48
N TYR A 223 -21.69 5.21 11.87
CA TYR A 223 -22.34 4.29 10.94
C TYR A 223 -23.22 5.01 9.91
N ALA A 224 -23.77 6.18 10.23
CA ALA A 224 -24.47 7.01 9.23
C ALA A 224 -23.53 7.53 8.13
N LEU A 225 -22.27 7.86 8.45
CA LEU A 225 -21.27 8.21 7.43
C LEU A 225 -20.93 7.01 6.54
N GLN A 226 -20.78 5.83 7.15
CA GLN A 226 -20.58 4.59 6.41
C GLN A 226 -21.77 4.29 5.49
N ASP A 227 -23.01 4.44 5.98
CA ASP A 227 -24.22 4.20 5.19
C ASP A 227 -24.36 5.15 4.01
N ASN A 228 -24.08 6.44 4.21
CA ASN A 228 -24.06 7.42 3.12
C ASN A 228 -23.03 7.04 2.04
N TYR A 229 -21.84 6.58 2.46
CA TYR A 229 -20.82 6.06 1.54
C TYR A 229 -21.25 4.77 0.83
N LEU A 230 -21.87 3.81 1.53
CA LEU A 230 -22.33 2.56 0.93
C LEU A 230 -23.49 2.76 -0.06
N GLN A 231 -24.38 3.71 0.20
CA GLN A 231 -25.48 4.07 -0.70
C GLN A 231 -24.99 4.78 -1.97
N ASN A 232 -23.93 5.59 -1.85
CA ASN A 232 -23.32 6.29 -2.97
C ASN A 232 -21.79 6.35 -2.79
N PRO A 233 -21.03 5.37 -3.29
CA PRO A 233 -19.59 5.24 -3.07
C PRO A 233 -18.76 6.17 -3.97
N SER A 234 -19.12 7.46 -3.98
CA SER A 234 -18.36 8.52 -4.61
C SER A 234 -17.14 8.91 -3.79
N ASP A 235 -16.14 9.50 -4.44
CA ASP A 235 -14.93 10.01 -3.80
C ASP A 235 -15.28 11.06 -2.72
N GLU A 236 -16.28 11.92 -2.97
CA GLU A 236 -16.79 12.90 -2.00
C GLU A 236 -17.29 12.21 -0.71
N ASN A 237 -18.14 11.18 -0.85
CA ASN A 237 -18.66 10.45 0.30
C ASN A 237 -17.59 9.61 0.99
N PHE A 238 -16.64 9.04 0.25
CA PHE A 238 -15.49 8.35 0.82
C PHE A 238 -14.69 9.30 1.70
N TRP A 239 -14.29 10.46 1.17
CA TRP A 239 -13.51 11.45 1.92
C TRP A 239 -14.29 12.00 3.11
N ALA A 240 -15.60 12.26 2.97
CA ALA A 240 -16.45 12.66 4.09
C ALA A 240 -16.42 11.65 5.25
N MET A 241 -16.44 10.34 4.97
CA MET A 241 -16.27 9.28 5.97
C MET A 241 -14.84 9.24 6.50
N TYR A 242 -13.85 9.20 5.61
CA TYR A 242 -12.43 9.01 5.93
C TYR A 242 -11.86 10.14 6.80
N ASP A 243 -12.17 11.39 6.48
CA ASP A 243 -11.67 12.57 7.21
C ASP A 243 -12.28 12.70 8.60
N ASN A 244 -13.50 12.20 8.77
CA ASN A 244 -14.22 12.25 10.03
C ASN A 244 -13.89 11.08 10.95
N GLU A 245 -13.11 10.09 10.52
CA GLU A 245 -12.77 8.90 11.32
C GLU A 245 -12.31 9.29 12.74
N ASN A 246 -11.23 10.06 12.90
CA ASN A 246 -10.72 10.51 14.21
C ASN A 246 -11.74 11.27 15.08
N ARG A 247 -12.71 11.95 14.46
CA ARG A 247 -13.76 12.70 15.15
C ARG A 247 -14.81 11.77 15.77
N TYR A 248 -15.07 10.63 15.14
CA TYR A 248 -16.11 9.69 15.56
C TYR A 248 -15.57 8.40 16.17
N THR A 249 -14.29 8.09 16.01
CA THR A 249 -13.65 6.89 16.56
C THR A 249 -12.57 7.23 17.58
N THR A 250 -12.13 6.23 18.34
CA THR A 250 -11.05 6.30 19.30
C THR A 250 -10.25 4.99 19.28
N ALA A 251 -8.97 5.08 19.64
CA ALA A 251 -8.17 3.91 19.94
C ALA A 251 -8.59 3.27 21.28
N ILE A 252 -8.27 1.99 21.42
CA ILE A 252 -8.37 1.24 22.69
C ILE A 252 -7.05 1.19 23.47
N PHE A 253 -5.95 1.52 22.82
CA PHE A 253 -4.59 1.62 23.38
C PHE A 253 -3.93 2.88 22.82
N ASP A 254 -2.91 3.39 23.50
CA ASP A 254 -2.07 4.48 23.01
C ASP A 254 -0.68 3.93 22.63
N GLY A 255 0.18 4.77 22.03
CA GLY A 255 1.58 4.43 21.75
C GLY A 255 1.86 4.11 20.27
N SER A 256 3.02 3.51 19.99
CA SER A 256 3.45 3.30 18.60
C SER A 256 2.68 2.19 17.89
N SER A 257 2.18 1.20 18.63
CA SER A 257 1.28 0.17 18.11
C SER A 257 -0.06 0.74 17.66
N GLU A 258 -0.67 1.64 18.45
CA GLU A 258 -1.87 2.38 18.05
C GLU A 258 -1.67 3.12 16.73
N ARG A 259 -0.60 3.91 16.62
CA ARG A 259 -0.32 4.68 15.41
C ARG A 259 -0.17 3.76 14.20
N PHE A 260 0.56 2.65 14.35
CA PHE A 260 0.75 1.67 13.30
C PHE A 260 -0.58 1.07 12.81
N PHE A 261 -1.41 0.54 13.71
CA PHE A 261 -2.69 -0.07 13.33
C PHE A 261 -3.74 0.94 12.89
N HIS A 262 -3.68 2.18 13.38
CA HIS A 262 -4.51 3.27 12.87
C HIS A 262 -4.19 3.55 11.40
N LYS A 263 -2.92 3.57 11.02
CA LYS A 263 -2.50 3.72 9.62
C LYS A 263 -2.91 2.51 8.78
N LYS A 264 -2.82 1.28 9.31
CA LYS A 264 -3.38 0.08 8.65
C LYS A 264 -4.89 0.21 8.43
N TYR A 265 -5.66 0.63 9.43
CA TYR A 265 -7.11 0.84 9.29
C TYR A 265 -7.45 1.86 8.21
N ARG A 266 -6.77 3.02 8.21
CA ARG A 266 -6.95 4.03 7.17
C ARG A 266 -6.59 3.48 5.77
N SER A 267 -5.49 2.73 5.67
CA SER A 267 -5.09 2.07 4.43
C SER A 267 -6.11 1.04 3.94
N VAL A 268 -6.73 0.28 4.85
CA VAL A 268 -7.84 -0.62 4.54
C VAL A 268 -9.02 0.17 3.97
N LEU A 269 -9.45 1.28 4.59
CA LEU A 269 -10.53 2.11 4.05
C LEU A 269 -10.21 2.59 2.62
N MET A 270 -8.96 3.01 2.37
CA MET A 270 -8.53 3.42 1.03
C MET A 270 -8.58 2.26 0.03
N ALA A 271 -7.97 1.12 0.36
CA ALA A 271 -7.94 -0.06 -0.50
C ALA A 271 -9.34 -0.62 -0.79
N GLN A 272 -10.27 -0.53 0.18
CA GLN A 272 -11.65 -0.97 -0.02
C GLN A 272 -12.43 -0.07 -0.97
N HIS A 273 -12.26 1.25 -0.87
CA HIS A 273 -12.83 2.16 -1.85
C HIS A 273 -12.26 1.89 -3.24
N MET A 274 -10.95 1.64 -3.31
CA MET A 274 -10.29 1.18 -4.52
C MET A 274 -10.89 -0.12 -5.10
N PHE A 275 -11.11 -1.16 -4.31
CA PHE A 275 -11.73 -2.39 -4.83
C PHE A 275 -13.15 -2.13 -5.33
N ARG A 276 -13.94 -1.35 -4.58
CA ARG A 276 -15.31 -1.01 -4.97
C ARG A 276 -15.36 -0.28 -6.31
N LYS A 277 -14.47 0.70 -6.52
CA LYS A 277 -14.39 1.47 -7.77
C LYS A 277 -13.97 0.60 -8.96
N GLU A 278 -13.13 -0.41 -8.73
CA GLU A 278 -12.80 -1.42 -9.75
C GLU A 278 -14.02 -2.29 -10.09
N LEU A 279 -14.71 -2.82 -9.08
CA LEU A 279 -15.92 -3.64 -9.27
C LEU A 279 -17.06 -2.89 -9.97
N MET A 280 -17.19 -1.59 -9.72
CA MET A 280 -18.18 -0.73 -10.37
C MET A 280 -17.75 -0.24 -11.76
N ALA A 281 -16.61 -0.71 -12.28
CA ALA A 281 -16.01 -0.28 -13.54
C ALA A 281 -15.82 1.26 -13.64
N GLN A 282 -15.64 1.92 -12.50
CA GLN A 282 -15.45 3.38 -12.43
C GLN A 282 -13.98 3.76 -12.57
N ASP A 283 -13.08 3.00 -11.93
CA ASP A 283 -11.64 3.27 -11.93
C ASP A 283 -10.85 1.97 -11.76
N GLU A 284 -10.47 1.31 -12.86
CA GLU A 284 -9.60 0.13 -12.80
C GLU A 284 -8.22 0.50 -12.24
N PHE A 285 -7.67 -0.34 -11.35
CA PHE A 285 -6.38 -0.09 -10.68
C PHE A 285 -5.24 0.40 -11.60
N PRO A 286 -5.01 -0.19 -12.80
CA PRO A 286 -3.97 0.30 -13.70
C PRO A 286 -4.26 1.71 -14.21
N ASN A 287 -5.51 2.03 -14.53
CA ASN A 287 -5.86 3.28 -15.22
C ASN A 287 -6.05 4.48 -14.27
N ARG A 288 -5.77 4.31 -12.98
CA ARG A 288 -5.95 5.39 -12.00
C ARG A 288 -4.96 6.53 -12.28
N PRO A 289 -5.30 7.77 -11.93
CA PRO A 289 -4.32 8.85 -11.88
C PRO A 289 -3.37 8.65 -10.68
N THR A 290 -2.15 9.16 -10.75
CA THR A 290 -1.13 9.03 -9.69
C THR A 290 -1.45 9.87 -8.46
N LEU A 291 -2.10 11.03 -8.65
CA LEU A 291 -2.46 11.97 -7.58
C LEU A 291 -3.95 12.12 -7.27
N ALA A 292 -4.84 11.80 -8.23
CA ALA A 292 -6.25 12.22 -8.18
C ALA A 292 -7.05 11.66 -6.98
N TRP A 293 -6.42 10.82 -6.18
CA TRP A 293 -7.02 10.34 -4.95
C TRP A 293 -6.92 11.35 -3.81
N TYR A 294 -5.81 12.06 -3.66
CA TYR A 294 -5.66 13.01 -2.58
C TYR A 294 -6.27 14.35 -3.01
N PRO A 295 -7.40 14.79 -2.43
CA PRO A 295 -7.96 16.09 -2.79
C PRO A 295 -6.91 17.18 -2.54
N THR A 296 -6.77 18.15 -3.45
CA THR A 296 -5.94 19.34 -3.22
C THR A 296 -6.49 20.06 -2.00
N ARG A 297 -5.84 19.90 -0.85
CA ARG A 297 -6.24 20.51 0.42
C ARG A 297 -5.05 21.22 1.02
N ASP A 298 -5.30 22.41 1.53
CA ASP A 298 -4.29 23.28 2.15
C ASP A 298 -3.68 22.68 3.43
N GLU A 299 -4.25 21.59 3.96
CA GLU A 299 -3.79 20.93 5.16
C GLU A 299 -3.76 19.40 4.98
N ASP A 300 -2.54 18.84 5.07
CA ASP A 300 -2.28 17.63 5.86
C ASP A 300 -2.93 16.31 5.42
N ILE A 301 -3.17 16.12 4.11
CA ILE A 301 -3.47 14.78 3.62
C ILE A 301 -2.22 13.91 3.74
N ASP A 302 -2.38 12.85 4.50
CA ASP A 302 -1.35 11.88 4.81
C ASP A 302 -1.52 10.66 3.92
N ASN A 303 -0.42 10.12 3.40
CA ASN A 303 -0.39 8.84 2.71
C ASN A 303 -0.23 7.72 3.76
N PRO A 304 -1.33 7.14 4.31
CA PRO A 304 -1.23 6.20 5.42
C PRO A 304 -0.53 4.89 5.03
N ILE A 305 -0.50 4.57 3.73
CA ILE A 305 0.18 3.39 3.19
C ILE A 305 1.69 3.59 3.31
N TRP A 306 2.19 4.76 2.92
CA TRP A 306 3.58 5.13 3.09
C TRP A 306 3.99 5.20 4.57
N ASP A 307 3.13 5.76 5.42
CA ASP A 307 3.41 5.89 6.85
C ASP A 307 3.61 4.56 7.57
N ILE A 308 2.96 3.49 7.11
CA ILE A 308 3.18 2.15 7.67
C ILE A 308 4.64 1.74 7.48
N GLY A 309 5.20 1.98 6.28
CA GLY A 309 6.62 1.78 6.01
C GLY A 309 7.52 2.66 6.89
N LEU A 310 7.14 3.93 7.09
CA LEU A 310 7.89 4.87 7.93
C LEU A 310 7.89 4.48 9.41
N ILE A 311 6.74 4.09 9.94
CA ILE A 311 6.61 3.61 11.32
C ILE A 311 7.41 2.31 11.48
N ALA A 312 7.28 1.36 10.55
CA ALA A 312 8.06 0.12 10.60
C ALA A 312 9.57 0.36 10.50
N HIS A 313 10.01 1.39 9.76
CA HIS A 313 11.40 1.85 9.79
C HIS A 313 11.82 2.33 11.18
N GLY A 314 11.03 3.24 11.78
CA GLY A 314 11.34 3.84 13.09
C GLY A 314 11.33 2.83 14.25
N LEU A 315 10.66 1.69 14.08
CA LEU A 315 10.60 0.61 15.05
C LEU A 315 11.76 -0.40 14.94
N ARG A 316 12.70 -0.21 14.00
CA ARG A 316 13.86 -1.11 13.80
C ARG A 316 14.91 -0.94 14.91
N GLY A 317 15.42 -2.07 15.39
CA GLY A 317 16.48 -2.16 16.40
C GLY A 317 15.95 -2.60 17.76
N GLY A 318 14.69 -3.03 17.82
CA GLY A 318 13.86 -2.91 18.99
C GLY A 318 13.71 -1.44 19.40
N PRO A 319 12.70 -1.10 20.20
CA PRO A 319 12.84 0.13 20.93
C PRO A 319 14.00 -0.06 21.92
N ASP A 320 14.89 0.92 22.03
CA ASP A 320 15.84 0.99 23.15
C ASP A 320 15.11 0.92 24.52
N ASP A 321 13.78 1.08 24.48
CA ASP A 321 12.81 0.90 25.53
C ASP A 321 11.73 -0.14 25.13
N PRO A 322 11.71 -1.38 25.67
CA PRO A 322 10.70 -2.42 25.37
C PRO A 322 9.22 -2.00 25.53
N THR A 323 8.93 -0.76 25.94
CA THR A 323 7.61 -0.14 26.02
C THR A 323 7.10 0.57 24.74
N ASP A 324 7.91 0.80 23.70
CA ASP A 324 7.47 1.71 22.61
C ASP A 324 6.50 1.05 21.60
N PHE A 325 6.70 -0.23 21.24
CA PHE A 325 5.75 -1.03 20.46
C PHE A 325 5.15 -2.15 21.31
N GLU A 326 4.36 -1.76 22.30
CA GLU A 326 3.61 -2.72 23.10
C GLU A 326 2.36 -3.18 22.35
N MET A 327 2.37 -4.45 21.96
CA MET A 327 1.16 -5.16 21.58
C MET A 327 0.44 -5.60 22.86
N PRO A 328 -0.86 -5.30 23.02
CA PRO A 328 -1.64 -5.79 24.14
C PRO A 328 -1.55 -7.31 24.25
N PRO A 329 -1.40 -7.89 25.45
CA PRO A 329 -1.25 -9.34 25.63
C PRO A 329 -2.34 -10.16 24.93
N GLU A 330 -3.58 -9.67 24.93
CA GLU A 330 -4.71 -10.29 24.22
C GLU A 330 -4.51 -10.36 22.71
N VAL A 331 -3.82 -9.39 22.11
CA VAL A 331 -3.54 -9.34 20.68
C VAL A 331 -2.38 -10.27 20.36
N LEU A 332 -1.34 -10.31 21.19
CA LEU A 332 -0.22 -11.25 21.05
C LEU A 332 -0.67 -12.71 21.13
N LEU A 333 -1.61 -13.01 22.03
CA LEU A 333 -2.16 -14.37 22.19
C LEU A 333 -2.94 -14.83 20.94
N ARG A 334 -3.52 -13.89 20.17
CA ARG A 334 -4.29 -14.16 18.95
C ARG A 334 -3.41 -14.21 17.70
N SER A 335 -2.67 -13.13 17.47
CA SER A 335 -1.82 -12.95 16.28
C SER A 335 -0.65 -13.95 16.28
N LYS A 336 -0.15 -14.31 17.46
CA LYS A 336 0.98 -15.23 17.68
C LYS A 336 2.10 -15.01 16.66
N PRO A 337 2.57 -13.77 16.44
CA PRO A 337 3.56 -13.50 15.40
C PRO A 337 4.79 -14.37 15.67
N SER A 338 5.22 -15.10 14.65
CA SER A 338 6.47 -15.83 14.67
C SER A 338 7.64 -14.87 14.48
N GLY A 339 8.75 -15.12 15.16
CA GLY A 339 9.92 -14.24 15.09
C GLY A 339 9.82 -13.00 15.98
N SER A 340 10.78 -12.10 15.81
CA SER A 340 10.93 -10.84 16.52
C SER A 340 10.12 -9.72 15.87
N ILE A 341 9.81 -8.67 16.62
CA ILE A 341 9.20 -7.45 16.04
C ILE A 341 10.09 -6.86 14.94
N ASP A 342 11.42 -6.92 15.09
CA ASP A 342 12.33 -6.47 14.03
C ASP A 342 12.15 -7.26 12.73
N GLU A 343 12.04 -8.60 12.80
CA GLU A 343 11.75 -9.42 11.62
C GLU A 343 10.41 -9.07 10.98
N GLN A 344 9.37 -8.88 11.81
CA GLN A 344 8.04 -8.47 11.36
C GLN A 344 8.07 -7.10 10.65
N MET A 345 8.77 -6.12 11.23
CA MET A 345 8.92 -4.79 10.64
C MET A 345 9.76 -4.83 9.36
N ASN A 346 10.75 -5.72 9.27
CA ASN A 346 11.50 -5.92 8.03
C ASN A 346 10.56 -6.35 6.88
N ASP A 347 9.65 -7.30 7.14
CA ASP A 347 8.68 -7.81 6.16
C ASP A 347 7.59 -6.78 5.74
N ILE A 348 7.45 -5.69 6.49
CA ILE A 348 6.46 -4.62 6.24
C ILE A 348 7.07 -3.50 5.39
N ARG A 349 8.29 -3.05 5.68
CA ARG A 349 8.78 -1.74 5.20
C ARG A 349 8.74 -1.57 3.69
N VAL A 350 9.48 -2.37 2.93
CA VAL A 350 9.62 -2.16 1.48
C VAL A 350 8.30 -2.36 0.74
N PRO A 351 7.51 -3.42 0.99
CA PRO A 351 6.18 -3.55 0.42
C PRO A 351 5.29 -2.33 0.64
N TRP A 352 5.22 -1.80 1.87
CA TRP A 352 4.36 -0.67 2.20
C TRP A 352 4.90 0.67 1.66
N PHE A 353 6.22 0.92 1.74
CA PHE A 353 6.82 2.08 1.09
C PHE A 353 6.56 2.09 -0.42
N TYR A 354 6.79 0.95 -1.09
CA TYR A 354 6.59 0.85 -2.54
C TYR A 354 5.11 1.02 -2.91
N THR A 355 4.21 0.41 -2.13
CA THR A 355 2.76 0.61 -2.32
C THR A 355 2.39 2.08 -2.17
N GLY A 356 2.86 2.74 -1.10
CA GLY A 356 2.60 4.16 -0.86
C GLY A 356 3.14 5.06 -1.97
N TRP A 357 4.36 4.78 -2.46
CA TRP A 357 4.99 5.49 -3.56
C TRP A 357 4.21 5.38 -4.89
N LEU A 358 3.58 4.24 -5.18
CA LEU A 358 2.74 4.10 -6.39
C LEU A 358 1.56 5.07 -6.43
N PHE A 359 1.08 5.52 -5.27
CA PHE A 359 -0.02 6.48 -5.12
C PHE A 359 0.46 7.91 -4.83
N ASP A 360 1.76 8.11 -4.72
CA ASP A 360 2.36 9.42 -4.45
C ASP A 360 3.82 9.43 -4.94
N GLN A 361 3.99 9.37 -6.26
CA GLN A 361 5.32 9.12 -6.85
C GLN A 361 6.32 10.24 -6.59
N GLY A 362 5.82 11.47 -6.38
CA GLY A 362 6.61 12.62 -5.95
C GLY A 362 6.76 12.75 -4.43
N LEU A 363 6.10 11.90 -3.64
CA LEU A 363 6.03 11.95 -2.17
C LEU A 363 5.55 13.31 -1.62
N GLN A 364 4.57 13.92 -2.29
CA GLN A 364 4.04 15.24 -1.94
C GLN A 364 2.99 15.18 -0.81
N HIS A 365 2.45 13.99 -0.54
CA HIS A 365 1.43 13.72 0.48
C HIS A 365 1.97 12.82 1.60
N SER A 366 3.28 12.56 1.62
CA SER A 366 3.94 11.85 2.72
C SER A 366 4.26 12.84 3.85
N LYS A 367 3.72 12.61 5.06
CA LYS A 367 4.12 13.41 6.22
C LYS A 367 5.48 13.01 6.75
N GLY A 368 6.28 14.02 7.10
CA GLY A 368 7.56 13.83 7.76
C GLY A 368 8.51 14.99 7.46
N GLY A 369 9.68 14.98 8.11
CA GLY A 369 10.78 15.86 7.73
C GLY A 369 11.40 15.43 6.39
N ASP A 370 12.46 16.13 5.98
CA ASP A 370 13.17 15.95 4.70
C ASP A 370 13.51 14.49 4.39
N ALA A 371 13.78 13.68 5.42
CA ALA A 371 14.07 12.28 5.25
C ALA A 371 12.96 11.48 4.55
N THR A 372 11.71 11.87 4.77
CA THR A 372 10.54 11.19 4.24
C THR A 372 10.26 11.62 2.81
N THR A 373 10.21 12.94 2.57
CA THR A 373 9.95 13.53 1.26
C THR A 373 11.07 13.24 0.25
N GLN A 374 12.31 13.04 0.72
CA GLN A 374 13.44 12.60 -0.10
C GLN A 374 13.57 11.07 -0.22
N ALA A 375 12.60 10.30 0.27
CA ALA A 375 12.59 8.84 0.22
C ALA A 375 13.79 8.15 0.93
N ARG A 376 14.43 8.80 1.92
CA ARG A 376 15.67 8.30 2.56
C ARG A 376 15.55 6.87 3.06
N TYR A 377 14.46 6.55 3.75
CA TYR A 377 14.29 5.24 4.35
C TYR A 377 13.85 4.20 3.32
N PHE A 378 13.06 4.61 2.34
CA PHE A 378 12.66 3.74 1.24
C PHE A 378 13.87 3.25 0.41
N THR A 379 14.80 4.15 0.06
CA THR A 379 16.03 3.74 -0.64
C THR A 379 16.95 2.91 0.22
N LEU A 380 17.00 3.17 1.54
CA LEU A 380 17.79 2.37 2.48
C LEU A 380 17.42 0.90 2.35
N HIS A 381 16.14 0.61 2.49
CA HIS A 381 15.66 -0.75 2.64
C HIS A 381 15.63 -1.49 1.30
N MET A 382 15.22 -0.83 0.22
CA MET A 382 15.29 -1.44 -1.11
C MET A 382 16.72 -1.83 -1.49
N HIS A 383 17.71 -1.00 -1.18
CA HIS A 383 19.08 -1.24 -1.61
C HIS A 383 19.86 -2.15 -0.65
N ILE A 384 19.86 -1.85 0.65
CA ILE A 384 20.76 -2.49 1.63
C ILE A 384 20.12 -3.72 2.29
N ASP A 385 18.85 -3.64 2.66
CA ASP A 385 18.24 -4.70 3.47
C ASP A 385 17.62 -5.80 2.60
N ASP A 386 16.99 -5.42 1.48
CA ASP A 386 16.16 -6.35 0.71
C ASP A 386 16.72 -6.69 -0.70
N GLY A 387 17.81 -6.09 -1.15
CA GLY A 387 18.51 -6.49 -2.37
C GLY A 387 17.77 -6.21 -3.69
N TYR A 388 17.14 -5.03 -3.81
CA TYR A 388 16.44 -4.54 -5.00
C TYR A 388 17.07 -3.24 -5.61
N PRO A 389 18.36 -3.26 -6.01
CA PRO A 389 19.03 -2.08 -6.56
C PRO A 389 18.41 -1.53 -7.85
N ILE A 390 17.90 -2.37 -8.76
CA ILE A 390 17.25 -1.92 -10.00
C ILE A 390 15.90 -1.26 -9.69
N HIS A 391 15.09 -1.84 -8.80
CA HIS A 391 13.85 -1.18 -8.35
C HIS A 391 14.12 0.17 -7.68
N ASN A 392 15.19 0.27 -6.88
CA ASN A 392 15.59 1.51 -6.26
C ASN A 392 15.95 2.59 -7.31
N ALA A 393 16.78 2.25 -8.29
CA ALA A 393 17.12 3.17 -9.39
C ALA A 393 15.88 3.60 -10.20
N PHE A 394 14.96 2.67 -10.45
CA PHE A 394 13.70 2.96 -11.12
C PHE A 394 12.83 3.93 -10.32
N ALA A 395 12.55 3.62 -9.05
CA ALA A 395 11.63 4.40 -8.22
C ALA A 395 12.15 5.82 -7.98
N ILE A 396 13.45 5.99 -7.72
CA ILE A 396 14.05 7.30 -7.48
C ILE A 396 14.15 8.13 -8.74
N THR A 397 14.55 7.54 -9.87
CA THR A 397 14.55 8.27 -11.14
C THR A 397 13.14 8.73 -11.50
N ARG A 398 12.14 7.85 -11.33
CA ARG A 398 10.74 8.21 -11.55
C ARG A 398 10.29 9.34 -10.61
N LYS A 399 10.59 9.25 -9.31
CA LYS A 399 10.29 10.32 -8.35
C LYS A 399 10.86 11.66 -8.81
N LEU A 400 12.14 11.69 -9.18
CA LEU A 400 12.82 12.91 -9.61
C LEU A 400 12.21 13.48 -10.89
N VAL A 401 11.86 12.62 -11.85
CA VAL A 401 11.18 13.08 -13.07
C VAL A 401 9.82 13.66 -12.73
N VAL A 402 9.05 12.99 -11.89
CA VAL A 402 7.70 13.40 -11.50
C VAL A 402 7.73 14.73 -10.75
N GLU A 403 8.59 14.86 -9.74
CA GLU A 403 8.71 16.06 -8.90
C GLU A 403 9.13 17.31 -9.69
N ASN A 404 9.87 17.14 -10.78
CA ASN A 404 10.45 18.23 -11.55
C ASN A 404 9.72 18.53 -12.87
N PHE A 405 8.95 17.59 -13.41
CA PHE A 405 8.44 17.71 -14.77
C PHE A 405 6.99 17.29 -14.96
N ASP A 406 6.38 16.60 -13.99
CA ASP A 406 4.96 16.27 -14.08
C ASP A 406 4.14 17.53 -13.77
N SER A 407 3.43 18.07 -14.76
CA SER A 407 2.64 19.30 -14.59
C SER A 407 1.48 19.18 -13.60
N GLU A 408 1.09 17.96 -13.20
CA GLU A 408 0.09 17.75 -12.15
C GLU A 408 0.67 17.96 -10.75
N ILE A 409 2.00 17.85 -10.60
CA ILE A 409 2.72 17.89 -9.31
C ILE A 409 3.61 19.11 -9.21
N HIS A 410 4.36 19.37 -10.28
CA HIS A 410 5.36 20.40 -10.37
C HIS A 410 4.71 21.70 -10.83
N ASP A 411 4.86 22.72 -9.99
CA ASP A 411 4.65 24.10 -10.41
C ASP A 411 5.78 24.49 -11.35
N THR A 412 5.48 24.78 -12.63
CA THR A 412 6.50 25.08 -13.66
C THR A 412 7.34 26.32 -13.38
N ASP A 413 6.89 27.17 -12.45
CA ASP A 413 7.66 28.31 -11.98
C ASP A 413 8.68 27.91 -10.90
N LYS A 414 8.54 26.71 -10.31
CA LYS A 414 9.54 26.15 -9.42
C LYS A 414 10.78 25.71 -10.22
N PRO A 415 11.97 25.93 -9.66
CA PRO A 415 13.21 25.52 -10.28
C PRO A 415 13.47 24.01 -10.10
N LEU A 416 14.43 23.48 -10.86
CA LEU A 416 14.79 22.06 -10.83
C LEU A 416 15.39 21.65 -9.48
N ASN A 417 14.67 20.79 -8.75
CA ASN A 417 15.14 20.14 -7.54
C ASN A 417 15.79 18.77 -7.89
N ALA A 418 17.11 18.77 -8.07
CA ALA A 418 17.89 17.55 -8.35
C ALA A 418 18.54 16.99 -7.08
N ASN A 419 17.75 16.72 -6.04
CA ASN A 419 18.27 16.14 -4.80
C ASN A 419 18.50 14.62 -4.96
N TYR A 420 19.77 14.23 -5.07
CA TYR A 420 20.22 12.84 -5.23
C TYR A 420 20.85 12.23 -3.97
N GLU A 421 20.90 12.94 -2.85
CA GLU A 421 21.63 12.58 -1.61
C GLU A 421 21.43 11.10 -1.22
N ASN A 422 20.24 10.54 -1.48
CA ASN A 422 19.88 9.18 -1.07
C ASN A 422 20.09 8.13 -2.13
N PHE A 423 20.08 8.56 -3.40
CA PHE A 423 20.52 7.71 -4.48
C PHE A 423 22.03 7.51 -4.34
N SER A 424 22.79 8.59 -4.16
CA SER A 424 24.24 8.56 -4.17
C SER A 424 24.89 7.94 -2.93
N ASN A 425 24.49 8.33 -1.71
CA ASN A 425 25.10 7.80 -0.49
C ASN A 425 25.01 6.27 -0.34
N ARG A 426 24.18 5.62 -1.18
CA ARG A 426 23.86 4.20 -1.09
C ARG A 426 23.99 3.43 -2.39
N ALA A 427 23.67 3.98 -3.57
CA ALA A 427 23.83 3.30 -4.87
C ALA A 427 25.28 2.84 -5.13
N PHE A 428 26.26 3.40 -4.41
CA PHE A 428 27.68 3.01 -4.47
C PHE A 428 28.06 1.81 -3.61
N ARG A 429 27.16 1.33 -2.75
CA ARG A 429 27.53 0.34 -1.73
C ARG A 429 27.50 -1.08 -2.28
N GLU A 430 26.46 -1.45 -3.02
CA GLU A 430 26.30 -2.84 -3.49
C GLU A 430 25.68 -2.88 -4.90
N GLU A 431 26.50 -3.23 -5.90
CA GLU A 431 26.01 -3.57 -7.23
C GLU A 431 25.44 -4.99 -7.26
N PRO A 432 24.49 -5.31 -8.17
CA PRO A 432 24.08 -6.68 -8.39
C PRO A 432 25.27 -7.60 -8.65
N GLU A 433 25.29 -8.78 -8.03
CA GLU A 433 26.34 -9.79 -8.29
C GLU A 433 26.27 -10.35 -9.71
N ASN A 434 25.06 -10.48 -10.26
CA ASN A 434 24.83 -10.94 -11.62
C ASN A 434 25.28 -9.87 -12.64
N GLU A 435 26.15 -10.23 -13.58
CA GLU A 435 26.73 -9.28 -14.54
C GLU A 435 25.69 -8.63 -15.49
N GLN A 436 24.62 -9.35 -15.85
CA GLN A 436 23.54 -8.79 -16.68
C GLN A 436 22.70 -7.81 -15.88
N ALA A 437 22.35 -8.15 -14.64
CA ALA A 437 21.67 -7.25 -13.72
C ALA A 437 22.51 -6.00 -13.43
N LYS A 438 23.82 -6.18 -13.23
CA LYS A 438 24.78 -5.09 -13.03
C LYS A 438 24.84 -4.16 -14.23
N ALA A 439 24.85 -4.67 -15.46
CA ALA A 439 24.83 -3.84 -16.66
C ALA A 439 23.55 -2.98 -16.75
N ILE A 440 22.38 -3.57 -16.49
CA ILE A 440 21.09 -2.85 -16.49
C ILE A 440 21.10 -1.79 -15.38
N TYR A 441 21.48 -2.18 -14.15
CA TYR A 441 21.57 -1.27 -13.01
C TYR A 441 22.47 -0.07 -13.29
N ARG A 442 23.67 -0.30 -13.85
CA ARG A 442 24.61 0.75 -14.21
C ARG A 442 24.01 1.68 -15.25
N LEU A 443 23.42 1.15 -16.32
CA LEU A 443 22.81 1.99 -17.36
C LEU A 443 21.69 2.88 -16.80
N LEU A 444 20.77 2.31 -16.01
CA LEU A 444 19.69 3.07 -15.36
C LEU A 444 20.25 4.17 -14.45
N THR A 445 21.27 3.84 -13.65
CA THR A 445 21.91 4.75 -12.71
C THR A 445 22.62 5.90 -13.43
N GLU A 446 23.43 5.60 -14.44
CA GLU A 446 24.12 6.62 -15.23
C GLU A 446 23.14 7.49 -16.00
N ASN A 447 22.10 6.90 -16.60
CA ASN A 447 21.07 7.66 -17.31
C ASN A 447 20.33 8.63 -16.39
N SER A 448 20.08 8.23 -15.14
CA SER A 448 19.49 9.11 -14.12
C SER A 448 20.35 10.36 -13.91
N PHE A 449 21.64 10.16 -13.63
CA PHE A 449 22.58 11.26 -13.44
C PHE A 449 22.78 12.12 -14.69
N ARG A 450 22.97 11.50 -15.87
CA ARG A 450 23.15 12.22 -17.14
C ARG A 450 21.97 13.12 -17.44
N MET A 451 20.75 12.58 -17.34
CA MET A 451 19.51 13.31 -17.59
C MET A 451 19.42 14.55 -16.70
N MET A 452 19.66 14.40 -15.40
CA MET A 452 19.54 15.52 -14.46
C MET A 452 20.68 16.53 -14.61
N ALA A 453 21.91 16.09 -14.88
CA ALA A 453 23.02 17.00 -15.19
C ALA A 453 22.76 17.84 -16.46
N LEU A 454 22.18 17.23 -17.49
CA LEU A 454 21.78 17.94 -18.72
C LEU A 454 20.65 18.94 -18.47
N PHE A 455 19.66 18.61 -17.64
CA PHE A 455 18.63 19.57 -17.26
C PHE A 455 19.15 20.72 -16.39
N ILE A 456 20.10 20.46 -15.47
CA ILE A 456 20.78 21.52 -14.71
C ILE A 456 21.55 22.43 -15.68
N GLN A 457 22.27 21.86 -16.64
CA GLN A 457 23.00 22.64 -17.64
C GLN A 457 22.05 23.54 -18.45
N ASP A 458 20.91 23.00 -18.89
CA ASP A 458 19.89 23.76 -19.60
C ASP A 458 19.28 24.87 -18.73
N GLU A 459 19.00 24.60 -17.44
CA GLU A 459 18.52 25.62 -16.50
C GLU A 459 19.55 26.75 -16.34
N ILE A 460 20.84 26.45 -16.22
CA ILE A 460 21.88 27.48 -16.11
C ILE A 460 21.99 28.31 -17.40
N ILE A 461 21.93 27.66 -18.57
CA ILE A 461 22.00 28.37 -19.87
C ILE A 461 20.78 29.28 -20.07
N THR A 462 19.61 28.82 -19.68
CA THR A 462 18.34 29.51 -19.97
C THR A 462 17.95 30.54 -18.91
N LYS A 463 18.18 30.23 -17.62
CA LYS A 463 17.76 31.03 -16.47
C LYS A 463 18.92 31.60 -15.65
N GLY A 464 20.15 31.15 -15.88
CA GLY A 464 21.32 31.49 -15.07
C GLY A 464 21.42 30.63 -13.81
N VAL A 465 22.56 30.73 -13.10
CA VAL A 465 22.74 30.04 -11.82
C VAL A 465 21.82 30.65 -10.76
N PRO A 466 21.06 29.85 -10.01
CA PRO A 466 20.22 30.32 -8.93
C PRO A 466 21.01 31.10 -7.88
N GLY A 467 20.49 32.25 -7.43
CA GLY A 467 21.18 33.07 -6.44
C GLY A 467 20.24 33.96 -5.62
N GLY A 468 20.78 34.54 -4.54
CA GLY A 468 20.10 35.59 -3.77
C GLY A 468 19.24 35.15 -2.59
N THR A 469 18.97 33.85 -2.41
CA THR A 469 18.24 33.29 -1.25
C THR A 469 18.97 32.07 -0.67
N GLU A 470 18.69 31.73 0.59
CA GLU A 470 19.21 30.51 1.24
C GLU A 470 18.76 29.24 0.51
N GLU A 471 17.48 29.18 0.12
CA GLU A 471 16.90 28.11 -0.71
C GLU A 471 17.64 27.95 -2.05
N ASN A 472 17.99 29.04 -2.73
CA ASN A 472 18.78 28.97 -3.97
C ASN A 472 20.21 28.47 -3.72
N GLN A 473 20.81 28.79 -2.57
CA GLN A 473 22.13 28.30 -2.20
C GLN A 473 22.11 26.80 -1.88
N GLU A 474 21.11 26.35 -1.12
CA GLU A 474 20.86 24.93 -0.84
C GLU A 474 20.62 24.16 -2.14
N ARG A 475 19.84 24.72 -3.08
CA ARG A 475 19.66 24.11 -4.40
C ARG A 475 20.97 23.91 -5.15
N VAL A 476 21.80 24.94 -5.25
CA VAL A 476 23.11 24.83 -5.91
C VAL A 476 24.01 23.84 -5.17
N ALA A 477 23.93 23.77 -3.84
CA ALA A 477 24.64 22.75 -3.06
C ALA A 477 24.19 21.33 -3.42
N ASN A 478 22.87 21.09 -3.53
CA ASN A 478 22.30 19.79 -3.95
C ASN A 478 22.75 19.42 -5.37
N TRP A 479 22.80 20.37 -6.30
CA TRP A 479 23.32 20.15 -7.66
C TRP A 479 24.80 19.74 -7.62
N LEU A 480 25.61 20.42 -6.83
CA LEU A 480 27.04 20.11 -6.69
C LEU A 480 27.27 18.75 -6.02
N GLU A 481 26.47 18.41 -5.00
CA GLU A 481 26.49 17.10 -4.36
C GLU A 481 26.18 16.00 -5.38
N MET A 482 25.06 16.09 -6.11
CA MET A 482 24.72 15.17 -7.18
C MET A 482 25.86 15.01 -8.21
N LEU A 483 26.50 16.11 -8.62
CA LEU A 483 27.61 16.06 -9.59
C LEU A 483 28.87 15.41 -9.01
N ASN A 484 29.15 15.57 -7.71
CA ASN A 484 30.25 14.86 -7.03
C ASN A 484 29.95 13.36 -6.95
N ASP A 485 28.71 13.02 -6.68
CA ASP A 485 28.24 11.64 -6.61
C ASP A 485 28.31 10.96 -7.99
N PHE A 486 27.89 11.67 -9.04
CA PHE A 486 28.01 11.16 -10.40
C PHE A 486 29.47 10.95 -10.82
N GLU A 487 30.38 11.85 -10.40
CA GLU A 487 31.82 11.71 -10.61
C GLU A 487 32.34 10.46 -9.93
N SER A 488 32.03 10.27 -8.64
CA SER A 488 32.44 9.08 -7.89
C SER A 488 31.91 7.78 -8.51
N PHE A 489 30.64 7.74 -8.91
CA PHE A 489 30.07 6.60 -9.61
C PHE A 489 30.84 6.26 -10.89
N THR A 490 31.04 7.30 -11.71
CA THR A 490 31.68 7.19 -13.03
C THR A 490 33.13 6.72 -12.90
N GLU A 491 33.87 7.20 -11.91
CA GLU A 491 35.25 6.78 -11.62
C GLU A 491 35.34 5.33 -11.13
N ASN A 492 34.37 4.88 -10.33
CA ASN A 492 34.32 3.52 -9.81
C ASN A 492 33.90 2.50 -10.87
N VAL A 493 32.91 2.82 -11.70
CA VAL A 493 32.32 1.90 -12.69
C VAL A 493 33.16 1.79 -13.96
N GLN A 494 33.76 2.90 -14.40
CA GLN A 494 34.53 2.99 -15.66
C GLN A 494 33.78 2.40 -16.87
N GLY A 495 32.50 2.75 -17.00
CA GLY A 495 31.62 2.28 -18.07
C GLY A 495 31.99 2.81 -19.46
N GLU A 496 31.23 2.37 -20.47
CA GLU A 496 31.48 2.72 -21.88
C GLU A 496 31.53 4.23 -22.15
N HIS A 497 30.71 5.01 -21.44
CA HIS A 497 30.62 6.46 -21.59
C HIS A 497 31.33 7.24 -20.47
N HIS A 498 32.32 6.63 -19.80
CA HIS A 498 33.05 7.25 -18.69
C HIS A 498 33.61 8.64 -19.03
N LEU A 499 34.24 8.79 -20.21
CA LEU A 499 34.81 10.09 -20.63
C LEU A 499 33.72 11.15 -20.86
N TYR A 500 32.60 10.77 -21.46
CA TYR A 500 31.46 11.66 -21.68
C TYR A 500 30.89 12.13 -20.33
N ASN A 501 30.73 11.23 -19.36
CA ASN A 501 30.23 11.56 -18.04
C ASN A 501 31.13 12.61 -17.35
N LEU A 502 32.46 12.39 -17.34
CA LEU A 502 33.40 13.33 -16.73
C LEU A 502 33.39 14.70 -17.41
N GLU A 503 33.29 14.74 -18.73
CA GLU A 503 33.18 15.98 -19.49
C GLU A 503 31.88 16.73 -19.15
N LEU A 504 30.74 16.04 -19.13
CA LEU A 504 29.46 16.61 -18.73
C LEU A 504 29.53 17.19 -17.31
N ILE A 505 30.01 16.40 -16.34
CA ILE A 505 30.16 16.84 -14.94
C ILE A 505 31.03 18.09 -14.86
N TYR A 506 32.20 18.09 -15.51
CA TYR A 506 33.09 19.23 -15.53
C TYR A 506 32.42 20.48 -16.09
N ASN A 507 31.72 20.34 -17.22
CA ASN A 507 31.05 21.45 -17.89
C ASN A 507 29.94 22.05 -17.00
N VAL A 508 29.13 21.21 -16.32
CA VAL A 508 28.09 21.71 -15.42
C VAL A 508 28.69 22.37 -14.18
N LYS A 509 29.70 21.77 -13.54
CA LYS A 509 30.40 22.38 -12.39
C LYS A 509 31.03 23.72 -12.76
N LEU A 510 31.63 23.82 -13.95
CA LEU A 510 32.20 25.06 -14.45
C LEU A 510 31.12 26.12 -14.64
N ALA A 511 30.00 25.79 -15.28
CA ALA A 511 28.88 26.70 -15.50
C ALA A 511 28.29 27.22 -14.17
N ILE A 512 28.20 26.38 -13.14
CA ILE A 512 27.81 26.78 -11.78
C ILE A 512 28.78 27.81 -11.20
N GLN A 513 30.09 27.61 -11.38
CA GLN A 513 31.13 28.50 -10.82
C GLN A 513 31.24 29.83 -11.56
N THR A 514 31.06 29.83 -12.88
CA THR A 514 31.21 31.03 -13.72
C THR A 514 29.91 31.82 -13.85
N GLY A 515 28.75 31.19 -13.60
CA GLY A 515 27.45 31.80 -13.84
C GLY A 515 27.14 31.99 -15.34
N SER A 516 27.82 31.25 -16.22
CA SER A 516 27.76 31.42 -17.69
C SER A 516 27.88 30.10 -18.43
#